data_AF-A0A9X6JPF8-F1
#
_entry.id   AF-A0A9X6JPF8-F1
#
_cell.length_a   1.000
_cell.length_b   1.000
_cell.length_c   1.000
_cell.angle_alpha   90.00
_cell.angle_beta   90.00
_cell.angle_gamma   90.00
#
_symmetry.space_group_name_H-M   'P 1'
#
loop_
_entity.id
_entity.type
_entity.pdbx_description
1 polymer ?
#
loop_
_entity_poly.entity_id
_entity_poly.type
_entity_poly.pdbx_seq_one_letter_code
_entity_poly.pdbx_strand_id
1 'polypeptide(L)'
;MTALQFVTFLLLFICIVSIAIIIIGSNLPEIAKIVVSVVMVGSFMGLMVCGYFQTIEQDQAVKQKNERLTYNEKKREELVIEKLKLPITDILIEPVSKTEYYKVTTNTGVYKLAYAYDPNDRVIGFKEFKQITSTIN
;
A
#
# COMPACT_ATOMS: atom_id res chain seq x y z
N MET A 1 -9.61 -11.52 1.31
CA MET A 1 -10.30 -10.81 2.41
C MET A 1 -9.53 -11.08 3.69
N THR A 2 -9.19 -10.03 4.44
CA THR A 2 -8.61 -10.20 5.79
C THR A 2 -9.71 -10.67 6.77
N ALA A 3 -9.31 -11.25 7.90
CA ALA A 3 -10.27 -11.65 8.94
C ALA A 3 -11.12 -10.47 9.42
N LEU A 4 -10.51 -9.28 9.56
CA LEU A 4 -11.20 -8.04 9.94
C LEU A 4 -12.27 -7.63 8.92
N GLN A 5 -11.97 -7.73 7.61
CA GLN A 5 -12.96 -7.46 6.56
C GLN A 5 -14.13 -8.43 6.60
N PHE A 6 -13.87 -9.72 6.84
CA PHE A 6 -14.92 -10.73 6.97
C PHE A 6 -15.83 -10.46 8.18
N VAL A 7 -15.25 -10.17 9.34
CA VAL A 7 -16.01 -9.84 10.56
C VAL A 7 -16.85 -8.58 10.36
N THR A 8 -16.29 -7.54 9.72
CA THR A 8 -17.03 -6.30 9.42
C THR A 8 -18.24 -6.58 8.52
N PHE A 9 -18.07 -7.40 7.49
CA PHE A 9 -19.16 -7.79 6.60
C PHE A 9 -20.25 -8.59 7.34
N LEU A 10 -19.85 -9.53 8.20
CA LEU A 10 -20.79 -10.31 9.00
C LEU A 10 -21.61 -9.43 9.96
N LEU A 11 -20.96 -8.50 10.66
CA LEU A 11 -21.64 -7.56 11.55
C LEU A 11 -22.60 -6.64 10.79
N LEU A 12 -22.20 -6.17 9.60
CA LEU A 12 -23.07 -5.38 8.73
C LEU A 12 -24.32 -6.19 8.33
N PHE A 13 -24.12 -7.45 7.93
CA PHE A 13 -25.22 -8.35 7.58
C PHE A 13 -26.17 -8.55 8.75
N ILE A 14 -25.66 -8.82 9.96
CA ILE A 14 -26.46 -8.97 11.18
C ILE A 14 -27.24 -7.69 11.49
N CYS A 15 -26.62 -6.50 11.35
CA CYS A 15 -27.30 -5.22 11.51
C CYS A 15 -28.49 -5.08 10.55
N ILE A 16 -28.29 -5.33 9.26
CA ILE A 16 -29.33 -5.18 8.22
C ILE A 16 -30.48 -6.16 8.49
N VAL A 17 -30.17 -7.42 8.80
CA VAL A 17 -31.17 -8.43 9.13
C VAL A 17 -31.95 -8.05 10.39
N SER A 18 -31.28 -7.56 11.43
CA SER A 18 -31.92 -7.10 12.67
C SER A 18 -32.89 -5.95 12.42
N ILE A 19 -32.49 -4.98 11.60
CA ILE A 19 -33.35 -3.85 11.19
C ILE A 19 -34.58 -4.36 10.43
N ALA A 20 -34.39 -5.28 9.46
CA ALA A 20 -35.50 -5.85 8.70
C ALA A 20 -36.49 -6.59 9.60
N ILE A 21 -36.01 -7.35 10.59
CA ILE A 21 -36.85 -8.05 11.57
C ILE A 21 -37.66 -7.05 12.42
N ILE A 22 -37.07 -5.93 12.86
CA ILE A 22 -37.77 -4.91 13.64
C ILE A 22 -38.88 -4.24 12.81
N ILE A 23 -38.61 -3.92 11.54
CA ILE A 23 -39.57 -3.21 10.67
C ILE A 23 -40.72 -4.13 10.24
N ILE A 24 -40.43 -5.36 9.82
CA ILE A 24 -41.42 -6.29 9.26
C ILE A 24 -42.14 -7.08 10.36
N GLY A 25 -41.47 -7.32 11.47
CA GLY A 25 -41.91 -8.17 12.57
C GLY A 25 -42.83 -7.49 13.57
N SER A 26 -43.96 -6.94 13.10
CA SER A 26 -44.93 -6.24 13.95
C SER A 26 -45.45 -7.12 15.11
N ASN A 27 -45.56 -8.43 14.86
CA ASN A 27 -46.17 -9.42 15.77
C ASN A 27 -45.15 -10.23 16.59
N LEU A 28 -43.87 -9.83 16.66
CA LEU A 28 -42.93 -10.54 17.52
C LEU A 28 -43.26 -10.35 19.02
N PRO A 29 -43.05 -11.39 19.85
CA PRO A 29 -43.08 -11.26 21.30
C PRO A 29 -42.12 -10.16 21.77
N GLU A 30 -42.50 -9.47 22.85
CA GLU A 30 -41.73 -8.34 23.39
C GLU A 30 -40.28 -8.73 23.76
N ILE A 31 -40.11 -9.91 24.36
CA ILE A 31 -38.79 -10.48 24.66
C ILE A 31 -37.93 -10.61 23.39
N ALA A 32 -38.52 -11.05 22.27
CA ALA A 32 -37.79 -11.21 21.02
C ALA A 32 -37.37 -9.85 20.42
N LYS A 33 -38.23 -8.81 20.55
CA LYS A 33 -37.89 -7.44 20.13
C LYS A 33 -36.72 -6.88 20.95
N ILE A 34 -36.69 -7.14 22.26
CA ILE A 34 -35.58 -6.73 23.13
C ILE A 34 -34.28 -7.44 22.70
N VAL A 35 -34.32 -8.75 22.49
CA VAL A 35 -33.13 -9.53 22.07
C VAL A 35 -32.59 -9.02 20.74
N VAL A 36 -33.43 -8.81 19.73
CA VAL A 36 -33.01 -8.29 18.41
C VAL A 36 -32.41 -6.88 18.54
N SER A 37 -32.98 -6.03 19.39
CA SER A 37 -32.46 -4.69 19.66
C SER A 37 -31.08 -4.73 20.31
N VAL A 38 -30.85 -5.62 21.28
CA VAL A 38 -29.53 -5.80 21.92
C VAL A 38 -28.51 -6.32 20.91
N VAL A 39 -28.87 -7.29 20.07
CA VAL A 39 -28.00 -7.81 19.00
C VAL A 39 -27.64 -6.71 18.00
N MET A 40 -28.60 -5.87 17.62
CA MET A 40 -28.37 -4.72 16.74
C MET A 40 -27.37 -3.73 17.35
N VAL A 41 -27.59 -3.30 18.60
CA VAL A 41 -26.68 -2.35 19.28
C VAL A 41 -25.28 -2.94 19.45
N GLY A 42 -25.17 -4.22 19.84
CA GLY A 42 -23.89 -4.92 19.91
C GLY A 42 -23.17 -4.97 18.57
N SER A 43 -23.91 -5.21 17.49
CA SER A 43 -23.36 -5.23 16.13
C SER A 43 -22.89 -3.86 15.67
N PHE A 44 -23.62 -2.78 15.99
CA PHE A 44 -23.19 -1.41 15.74
C PHE A 44 -21.91 -1.04 16.48
N MET A 45 -21.80 -1.40 17.77
CA MET A 45 -20.56 -1.18 18.52
C MET A 45 -19.39 -1.96 17.90
N GLY A 46 -19.62 -3.20 17.49
CA GLY A 46 -18.63 -4.01 16.78
C GLY A 46 -18.17 -3.37 15.46
N LEU A 47 -19.10 -2.79 14.68
CA LEU A 47 -18.77 -2.09 13.43
C LEU A 47 -17.89 -0.86 13.67
N MET A 48 -18.19 -0.06 14.70
CA MET A 48 -17.38 1.10 15.07
C MET A 48 -15.93 0.71 15.39
N VAL A 49 -15.77 -0.34 16.20
CA VAL A 49 -14.45 -0.85 16.59
C VAL A 49 -13.70 -1.43 15.39
N CYS A 50 -14.37 -2.24 14.56
CA CYS A 50 -13.76 -2.81 13.36
C CYS A 50 -13.35 -1.72 12.36
N GLY A 51 -14.19 -0.70 12.17
CA GLY A 51 -13.88 0.45 11.33
C GLY A 51 -12.64 1.19 11.80
N TYR A 52 -12.50 1.41 13.12
CA TYR A 52 -11.30 2.04 13.70
C TYR A 52 -10.04 1.21 13.41
N PHE A 53 -10.07 -0.11 13.63
CA PHE A 53 -8.93 -0.96 13.33
C PHE A 53 -8.55 -0.97 11.84
N GLN A 54 -9.54 -0.96 10.94
CA GLN A 54 -9.28 -0.87 9.50
C GLN A 54 -8.56 0.43 9.14
N THR A 55 -8.94 1.55 9.76
CA THR A 55 -8.26 2.83 9.50
C THR A 55 -6.80 2.81 9.96
N ILE A 56 -6.50 2.21 11.11
CA ILE A 56 -5.12 2.05 11.59
C ILE A 56 -4.31 1.14 10.68
N GLU A 57 -4.86 -0.02 10.30
CA GLU A 57 -4.18 -0.95 9.38
C GLU A 57 -3.85 -0.29 8.05
N GLN A 58 -4.79 0.49 7.51
CA GLN A 58 -4.59 1.22 6.28
C GLN A 58 -3.51 2.31 6.43
N ASP A 59 -3.54 3.09 7.51
CA ASP A 59 -2.54 4.13 7.77
C ASP A 59 -1.13 3.54 7.93
N GLN A 60 -1.01 2.43 8.67
CA GLN A 60 0.25 1.71 8.81
C GLN A 60 0.76 1.16 7.47
N ALA A 61 -0.12 0.59 6.64
CA ALA A 61 0.26 0.09 5.32
C ALA A 61 0.74 1.22 4.40
N VAL A 62 0.07 2.39 4.44
CA VAL A 62 0.49 3.58 3.69
C VAL A 62 1.84 4.10 4.20
N LYS A 63 2.02 4.18 5.52
CA LYS A 63 3.28 4.61 6.13
C LYS A 63 4.43 3.69 5.75
N GLN A 64 4.23 2.37 5.85
CA GLN A 64 5.24 1.38 5.47
C GLN A 64 5.57 1.46 3.98
N LYS A 65 4.58 1.69 3.12
CA LYS A 65 4.79 1.90 1.68
C LYS A 65 5.63 3.16 1.43
N ASN A 66 5.33 4.27 2.09
CA ASN A 66 6.08 5.52 1.95
C ASN A 66 7.52 5.36 2.43
N GLU A 67 7.74 4.71 3.58
CA GLU A 67 9.09 4.41 4.09
C GLU A 67 9.89 3.57 3.08
N ARG A 68 9.27 2.58 2.42
CA ARG A 68 9.91 1.78 1.37
C ARG A 68 10.26 2.63 0.13
N LEU A 69 9.36 3.52 -0.29
CA LEU A 69 9.61 4.40 -1.43
C LEU A 69 10.79 5.33 -1.16
N THR A 70 10.81 5.98 -0.01
CA THR A 70 11.91 6.87 0.42
C THR A 70 13.22 6.11 0.54
N TYR A 71 13.20 4.91 1.13
CA TYR A 71 14.39 4.05 1.19
C TYR A 71 14.91 3.72 -0.21
N ASN A 72 14.02 3.29 -1.12
CA ASN A 72 14.39 2.90 -2.47
C ASN A 72 14.89 4.08 -3.30
N GLU A 73 14.32 5.27 -3.15
CA GLU A 73 14.81 6.50 -3.78
C GLU A 73 16.24 6.80 -3.37
N LYS A 74 16.48 6.93 -2.05
CA LYS A 74 17.82 7.17 -1.51
C LYS A 74 18.82 6.10 -1.93
N LYS A 75 18.43 4.82 -1.87
CA LYS A 75 19.33 3.71 -2.18
C LYS A 75 19.71 3.68 -3.66
N ARG A 76 18.77 4.04 -4.56
CA ARG A 76 19.05 4.14 -6.01
C ARG A 76 20.05 5.25 -6.30
N GLU A 77 19.90 6.41 -5.67
CA GLU A 77 20.85 7.52 -5.80
C GLU A 77 22.24 7.12 -5.32
N GLU A 78 22.35 6.55 -4.12
CA GLU A 78 23.62 6.05 -3.55
C GLU A 78 24.33 5.09 -4.51
N LEU A 79 23.61 4.10 -5.04
CA LEU A 79 24.17 3.10 -5.95
C LEU A 79 24.68 3.72 -7.26
N VAL A 80 23.97 4.71 -7.80
CA VAL A 80 24.35 5.36 -9.06
C VAL A 80 25.55 6.28 -8.86
N ILE A 81 25.58 7.06 -7.77
CA ILE A 81 26.71 7.90 -7.37
C ILE A 81 27.96 7.03 -7.16
N GLU A 82 27.84 5.92 -6.42
CA GLU A 82 28.95 5.01 -6.16
C GLU A 82 29.50 4.39 -7.46
N LYS A 83 28.60 3.97 -8.36
CA LYS A 83 28.98 3.32 -9.61
C LYS A 83 29.60 4.27 -10.62
N LEU A 84 29.06 5.48 -10.76
CA LEU A 84 29.52 6.49 -11.71
C LEU A 84 30.62 7.38 -11.14
N LYS A 85 30.81 7.42 -9.82
CA LYS A 85 31.71 8.33 -9.10
C LYS A 85 31.45 9.80 -9.44
N LEU A 86 30.18 10.14 -9.67
CA LEU A 86 29.71 11.48 -9.99
C LEU A 86 28.78 11.98 -8.88
N PRO A 87 28.76 13.29 -8.58
CA PRO A 87 27.80 13.85 -7.63
C PRO A 87 26.38 13.78 -8.20
N ILE A 88 25.37 13.65 -7.33
CA ILE A 88 23.96 13.52 -7.75
C ILE A 88 23.46 14.72 -8.57
N THR A 89 24.05 15.90 -8.36
CA THR A 89 23.73 17.13 -9.11
C THR A 89 23.96 16.99 -10.61
N ASP A 90 24.86 16.10 -11.01
CA ASP A 90 25.27 15.89 -12.39
C ASP A 90 24.56 14.68 -13.01
N ILE A 91 23.60 14.09 -12.29
CA ILE A 91 22.95 12.82 -12.63
C ILE A 91 21.43 13.03 -12.65
N LEU A 92 20.82 12.86 -13.81
CA LEU A 92 19.37 12.86 -13.98
C LEU A 92 18.88 11.41 -14.13
N ILE A 93 18.02 10.94 -13.22
CA ILE A 93 17.45 9.59 -13.24
C ILE A 93 15.96 9.66 -13.61
N GLU A 94 15.57 9.03 -14.70
CA GLU A 94 14.20 9.04 -15.21
C GLU A 94 13.68 7.59 -15.38
N PRO A 95 12.49 7.26 -14.86
CA PRO A 95 11.87 5.97 -15.15
C PRO A 95 11.40 5.91 -16.61
N VAL A 96 11.69 4.82 -17.30
CA VAL A 96 11.15 4.58 -18.65
C VAL A 96 9.77 3.96 -18.51
N SER A 97 8.73 4.71 -18.91
CA SER A 97 7.33 4.33 -18.71
C SER A 97 7.03 2.90 -19.18
N LYS A 98 6.27 2.16 -18.37
CA LYS A 98 5.85 0.77 -18.63
C LYS A 98 6.99 -0.25 -18.72
N THR A 99 8.16 0.05 -18.17
CA THR A 99 9.29 -0.88 -18.10
C THR A 99 9.93 -0.90 -16.71
N GLU A 100 10.78 -1.90 -16.42
CA GLU A 100 11.63 -1.96 -15.22
C GLU A 100 12.88 -1.06 -15.32
N TYR A 101 13.04 -0.37 -16.45
CA TYR A 101 14.27 0.33 -16.78
C TYR A 101 14.22 1.80 -16.38
N TYR A 102 15.40 2.29 -15.98
CA TYR A 102 15.68 3.69 -15.73
C TYR A 102 16.69 4.19 -16.75
N LYS A 103 16.45 5.39 -17.25
CA LYS A 103 17.41 6.15 -18.03
C LYS A 103 18.16 7.06 -17.06
N VAL A 104 19.48 6.98 -17.08
CA VAL A 104 20.34 7.89 -16.32
C VAL A 104 21.16 8.72 -17.28
N THR A 105 21.02 10.03 -17.19
CA THR A 105 21.74 10.99 -18.03
C THR A 105 22.75 11.72 -17.16
N THR A 106 24.00 11.73 -17.58
CA THR A 106 25.09 12.48 -16.94
C THR A 106 25.80 13.35 -17.96
N ASN A 107 26.75 14.16 -17.50
CA ASN A 107 27.69 14.87 -18.36
C ASN A 107 28.58 13.93 -19.21
N THR A 108 28.84 12.71 -18.74
CA THR A 108 29.69 11.70 -19.41
C THR A 108 28.93 10.76 -20.35
N GLY A 109 27.60 10.65 -20.22
CA GLY A 109 26.81 9.86 -21.15
C GLY A 109 25.40 9.53 -20.67
N VAL A 110 24.78 8.59 -21.38
CA VAL A 110 23.43 8.08 -21.09
C VAL A 110 23.51 6.58 -20.81
N TYR A 111 22.89 6.16 -19.71
CA TYR A 111 22.88 4.81 -19.20
C TYR A 111 21.46 4.25 -19.11
N LYS A 112 21.33 2.95 -19.34
CA LYS A 112 20.14 2.14 -19.07
C LYS A 112 20.41 1.28 -17.86
N LEU A 113 19.55 1.41 -16.85
CA LEU A 113 19.68 0.72 -15.56
C LEU A 113 18.44 -0.10 -15.26
N ALA A 114 18.62 -1.25 -14.63
CA ALA A 114 17.56 -1.97 -13.93
C ALA A 114 18.05 -2.30 -12.52
N TYR A 115 17.18 -2.16 -11.53
CA TYR A 115 17.51 -2.47 -10.13
C TYR A 115 17.14 -3.90 -9.78
N ALA A 116 17.93 -4.50 -8.90
CA ALA A 116 17.60 -5.75 -8.24
C ALA A 116 16.85 -5.45 -6.93
N TYR A 117 15.82 -6.25 -6.64
CA TYR A 117 14.95 -6.09 -5.48
C TYR A 117 15.02 -7.33 -4.58
N ASP A 118 14.93 -7.12 -3.27
CA ASP A 118 14.72 -8.20 -2.30
C ASP A 118 13.24 -8.65 -2.27
N PRO A 119 12.89 -9.71 -1.50
CA PRO A 119 11.50 -10.16 -1.35
C PRO A 119 10.54 -9.13 -0.73
N ASN A 120 11.06 -8.02 -0.18
CA ASN A 120 10.28 -6.93 0.40
C ASN A 120 10.17 -5.71 -0.53
N ASP A 121 10.51 -5.89 -1.81
CA ASP A 121 10.59 -4.84 -2.84
C ASP A 121 11.58 -3.71 -2.51
N ARG A 122 12.64 -4.01 -1.76
CA ARG A 122 13.71 -3.06 -1.45
C ARG A 122 14.84 -3.19 -2.46
N VAL A 123 15.34 -2.05 -2.94
CA VAL A 123 16.47 -2.01 -3.87
C VAL A 123 17.73 -2.50 -3.16
N ILE A 124 18.37 -3.54 -3.69
CA ILE A 124 19.61 -4.11 -3.14
C ILE A 124 20.82 -3.89 -4.03
N GLY A 125 20.62 -3.54 -5.30
CA GLY A 125 21.72 -3.35 -6.25
C GLY A 125 21.24 -3.15 -7.68
N PHE A 126 22.15 -3.32 -8.64
CA PHE A 126 21.83 -3.31 -10.07
C PHE A 126 21.60 -4.74 -10.58
N LYS A 127 20.49 -4.95 -11.27
CA LYS A 127 20.24 -6.10 -12.13
C LYS A 127 20.92 -5.91 -13.49
N GLU A 128 20.87 -4.68 -14.01
CA GLU A 128 21.52 -4.31 -15.28
C GLU A 128 22.08 -2.88 -15.15
N PHE A 129 23.29 -2.66 -15.67
CA PHE A 129 23.92 -1.35 -15.77
C PHE A 129 24.66 -1.26 -17.10
N LYS A 130 24.10 -0.54 -18.08
CA LYS A 130 24.66 -0.46 -19.42
C LYS A 130 24.71 0.98 -19.92
N GLN A 131 25.88 1.42 -20.40
CA GLN A 131 26.00 2.69 -21.11
C GLN A 131 25.45 2.53 -22.53
N ILE A 132 24.53 3.42 -22.93
CA ILE A 132 23.92 3.43 -24.26
C ILE A 132 24.61 4.45 -25.16
N THR A 133 25.04 5.57 -24.58
CA THR A 133 25.73 6.64 -25.30
C THR A 133 26.78 7.23 -24.39
N SER A 134 27.93 7.57 -24.96
CA SER A 134 28.96 8.34 -24.29
C SER A 134 29.01 9.72 -24.93
N THR A 135 28.99 10.77 -24.12
CA THR A 135 29.41 12.10 -24.56
C THR A 135 30.93 12.11 -24.46
N ILE A 136 31.59 11.46 -25.43
CA ILE A 136 33.03 11.64 -25.62
C ILE A 136 33.19 13.01 -26.29
N ASN A 137 33.82 13.94 -25.59
CA ASN A 137 34.44 15.13 -26.17
C ASN A 137 35.91 15.13 -25.74
#